data_AF-A0A2B7XIS8-F1
#
_entry.id   AF-A0A2B7XIS8-F1
#
_cell.length_a   1.000
_cell.length_b   1.000
_cell.length_c   1.000
_cell.angle_alpha   90.00
_cell.angle_beta   90.00
_cell.angle_gamma   90.00
#
_symmetry.space_group_name_H-M   'P 1'
#
loop_
_entity.id
_entity.type
_entity.pdbx_description
1 polymer ?
#
loop_
_entity_poly.entity_id
_entity_poly.type
_entity_poly.pdbx_seq_one_letter_code
_entity_poly.pdbx_strand_id
1 'polypeptide(L)' 'MALLFSHAQASPQGGDTCLKVCWPEKHECAGGMFPKNVGTEEKPCWTCCQ' A
#
# COMPACT_ATOMS: atom_id res chain seq x y z
N MET A 1 17.78 5.57 -24.51
CA MET A 1 16.62 4.80 -24.00
C MET A 1 16.77 4.73 -22.49
N ALA A 2 16.22 5.70 -21.77
CA ALA A 2 16.20 5.67 -20.32
C ALA A 2 14.78 5.26 -19.93
N LEU A 3 14.64 4.03 -19.43
CA LEU A 3 13.40 3.52 -18.88
C LEU A 3 13.05 4.41 -17.69
N LEU A 4 11.99 5.21 -17.84
CA LEU A 4 11.44 5.99 -16.75
C LEU A 4 10.96 4.99 -15.72
N PHE A 5 11.73 4.88 -14.65
CA PHE A 5 11.40 4.04 -13.52
C PHE A 5 10.08 4.54 -12.93
N SER A 6 9.01 3.77 -13.19
CA SER A 6 7.79 3.79 -12.40
C SER A 6 8.12 3.27 -11.01
N HIS A 7 8.84 4.07 -10.21
CA HIS A 7 8.77 3.89 -8.77
C HIS A 7 7.35 4.30 -8.40
N ALA A 8 6.43 3.33 -8.39
CA ALA A 8 5.25 3.40 -7.55
C ALA A 8 5.75 3.40 -6.09
N GLN A 9 6.38 4.50 -5.70
CA GLN A 9 6.43 4.92 -4.32
C GLN A 9 5.01 5.40 -4.07
N ALA A 10 4.21 4.56 -3.42
CA ALA A 10 3.10 5.06 -2.64
C ALA A 10 3.69 5.96 -1.55
N SER A 11 4.02 7.19 -1.93
CA SER A 11 4.26 8.28 -0.99
C SER A 11 3.01 8.34 -0.10
N PRO A 12 3.15 8.47 1.23
CA PRO A 12 2.03 8.62 2.16
C PRO A 12 1.38 9.98 1.90
N GLN A 13 0.62 10.06 0.82
CA GLN A 13 -0.19 11.20 0.44
C GLN A 13 -1.53 11.00 1.14
N GLY A 14 -1.66 11.63 2.30
CA GLY A 14 -2.82 11.50 3.19
C GLY A 14 -2.35 11.07 4.57
N GLY A 15 -2.74 11.82 5.61
CA GLY A 15 -2.34 11.64 7.01
C GLY A 15 -2.88 10.37 7.68
N ASP A 16 -3.02 9.29 6.92
CA ASP A 16 -3.55 8.02 7.38
C ASP A 16 -2.48 7.30 8.20
N THR A 17 -2.87 6.73 9.34
CA THR A 17 -1.98 5.88 10.14
C THR A 17 -2.16 4.44 9.72
N CYS A 18 -1.12 3.86 9.11
CA CYS A 18 -1.14 2.48 8.61
C CYS A 18 -0.37 1.50 9.50
N LEU A 19 -0.81 0.24 9.50
CA LEU A 19 -0.04 -0.85 10.08
C LEU A 19 1.25 -1.08 9.27
N LYS A 20 2.31 -1.53 9.94
CA LYS A 20 3.63 -1.80 9.32
C LYS A 20 3.77 -3.21 8.76
N VAL A 21 2.66 -3.83 8.41
CA VAL A 21 2.58 -5.20 7.89
C VAL A 21 2.24 -5.16 6.40
N CYS A 22 2.76 -6.15 5.68
CA CYS A 22 2.64 -6.25 4.23
C CYS A 22 2.02 -7.60 3.88
N TRP A 23 0.83 -7.57 3.31
CA TRP A 23 0.17 -8.74 2.76
C TRP A 23 0.28 -8.73 1.23
N PRO A 24 0.55 -9.89 0.60
CA PRO A 24 0.64 -9.97 -0.86
C PRO A 24 -0.71 -9.75 -1.55
N GLU A 25 -1.82 -9.94 -0.83
CA GLU A 25 -3.17 -9.85 -1.38
C GLU A 25 -4.06 -8.97 -0.51
N LYS A 26 -5.09 -8.38 -1.13
CA LYS A 26 -6.06 -7.57 -0.42
C LYS A 26 -6.84 -8.44 0.55
N HIS A 27 -6.93 -7.99 1.79
CA HIS A 27 -7.76 -8.62 2.81
C HIS A 27 -8.66 -7.58 3.49
N GLU A 28 -9.64 -8.07 4.24
CA GLU A 28 -10.48 -7.21 5.05
C GLU A 28 -9.73 -6.76 6.31
N CYS A 29 -9.89 -5.48 6.64
CA CYS A 29 -9.29 -4.87 7.81
C CYS A 29 -10.30 -4.83 8.95
N ALA A 30 -9.83 -5.13 10.16
CA ALA A 30 -10.67 -5.06 11.36
C ALA A 30 -10.83 -3.61 11.86
N GLY A 31 -11.84 -3.39 12.71
CA GLY A 31 -11.89 -2.20 13.57
C GLY A 31 -12.02 -0.85 12.84
N GLY A 32 -12.77 -0.80 11.73
CA GLY A 32 -13.02 0.44 10.99
C GLY A 32 -11.84 0.95 10.16
N MET A 33 -10.75 0.18 10.10
CA MET A 33 -9.64 0.44 9.19
C MET A 33 -10.01 0.01 7.76
N PHE A 34 -9.32 0.58 6.77
CA PHE A 34 -9.51 0.25 5.36
C PHE A 34 -8.26 -0.35 4.74
N PRO A 35 -8.40 -1.32 3.81
CA PRO A 35 -7.26 -1.90 3.12
C PRO A 35 -6.70 -0.95 2.06
N LYS A 36 -5.38 -0.74 2.10
CA LYS A 36 -4.64 0.12 1.15
C LYS A 36 -3.45 -0.67 0.60
N ASN A 37 -3.29 -0.65 -0.72
CA ASN A 37 -2.05 -1.16 -1.35
C ASN A 37 -1.03 -0.03 -1.36
N VAL A 38 0.09 -0.22 -0.65
CA VAL A 38 1.24 0.70 -0.61
C VAL A 38 2.42 0.19 -1.45
N GLY A 39 2.26 -0.97 -2.09
CA GLY A 39 3.23 -1.55 -3.01
C GLY A 39 2.92 -1.23 -4.47
N THR A 40 3.44 -2.04 -5.38
CA THR A 40 3.20 -1.93 -6.83
C THR A 40 2.32 -3.09 -7.31
N GLU A 41 1.88 -3.09 -8.58
CA GLU A 41 1.13 -4.23 -9.12
C GLU A 41 1.96 -5.52 -9.19
N GLU A 42 3.27 -5.40 -9.48
CA GLU A 42 4.21 -6.53 -9.52
C GLU A 42 4.63 -7.02 -8.12
N LYS A 43 4.59 -6.12 -7.13
CA LYS A 43 4.95 -6.38 -5.73
C LYS A 43 3.89 -5.75 -4.83
N PRO A 44 2.68 -6.33 -4.80
CA PRO A 44 1.59 -5.81 -3.99
C PRO A 44 1.97 -5.84 -2.52
N CYS A 45 1.59 -4.79 -1.81
CA CYS A 45 1.78 -4.69 -0.37
C CYS A 45 0.53 -4.07 0.22
N TRP A 46 -0.41 -4.92 0.56
CA TRP A 46 -1.62 -4.53 1.25
C TRP A 46 -1.33 -4.33 2.72
N THR A 47 -1.92 -3.30 3.30
CA THR A 47 -1.92 -3.01 4.72
C THR A 47 -3.26 -2.40 5.11
N CYS A 48 -3.51 -2.27 6.41
CA CYS A 48 -4.68 -1.57 6.94
C CYS A 48 -4.28 -0.17 7.39
N CYS A 49 -5.06 0.83 7.01
CA CYS A 49 -4.89 2.22 7.40
C CYS A 49 -6.16 2.77 8.05
N GLN A 50 -6.00 3.82 8.84
CA GLN A 50 -7.09 4.63 9.41
C GLN A 50 -6.91 6.09 9.02
#